data_AF-A0A178DFA1-F1
#
_entry.id   AF-A0A178DFA1-F1
#
_cell.length_a   1.000
_cell.length_b   1.000
_cell.length_c   1.000
_cell.angle_alpha   90.00
_cell.angle_beta   90.00
_cell.angle_gamma   90.00
#
_symmetry.space_group_name_H-M   'P 1'
#
loop_
_entity.id
_entity.type
_entity.pdbx_description
1 polymer ?
#
loop_
_entity_poly.entity_id
_entity_poly.type
_entity_poly.pdbx_seq_one_letter_code
_entity_poly.pdbx_strand_id
1 'polypeptide(L)'
;MAGIFHGDNLLNGLAHFIKGGVFFFFGIITLLRFVGSLSGLGWAWNLKASGPSSRSWHHSVTMEGLECLLIFIYGISNVFLEHLSAWGEAWTAQDLEHVAISLLFIGGGLCGMMVESRTVSWTWSIPNTSTDRVALGSNERHTLTPGWSTNPIPAMIIFLLGTILAGHHQNSTESTMMHKWVGNFLTAASVARSLTYLFLHIAPARSQSPSRPPTELVTSFCLMCGGLMLMASNRDTVDAMMENELNAMLVASVMMGLTAVLMAWCLAVVGIKEWAQRGRERYTEEQGEMALE
;
A
#
# COMPACT_ATOMS: atom_id res chain seq x y z
N MET A 1 30.81 8.34 -18.70
CA MET A 1 29.49 8.45 -19.37
C MET A 1 28.50 8.84 -18.30
N ALA A 2 27.81 9.97 -18.43
CA ALA A 2 26.87 10.44 -17.41
C ALA A 2 25.45 10.00 -17.78
N GLY A 3 24.81 9.21 -16.90
CA GLY A 3 23.43 8.75 -17.06
C GLY A 3 23.10 7.57 -16.16
N ILE A 4 21.86 7.48 -15.69
CA ILE A 4 21.31 6.32 -14.98
C ILE A 4 20.81 5.32 -16.05
N PHE A 5 20.86 4.02 -15.77
CA PHE A 5 20.38 2.93 -16.64
C PHE A 5 21.18 2.72 -17.95
N HIS A 6 22.50 2.79 -17.91
CA HIS A 6 23.33 2.53 -19.08
C HIS A 6 24.11 1.21 -18.98
N GLY A 7 24.24 0.50 -20.10
CA GLY A 7 25.01 -0.74 -20.18
C GLY A 7 24.52 -1.81 -19.21
N ASP A 8 25.45 -2.42 -18.47
CA ASP A 8 25.20 -3.54 -17.57
C ASP A 8 24.34 -3.17 -16.34
N ASN A 9 24.13 -1.87 -16.06
CA ASN A 9 23.33 -1.38 -14.95
C ASN A 9 21.85 -1.12 -15.29
N LEU A 10 21.46 -1.23 -16.57
CA LEU A 10 20.08 -1.01 -17.03
C LEU A 10 19.05 -1.87 -16.28
N LEU A 11 19.27 -3.20 -16.23
CA LEU A 11 18.33 -4.13 -15.61
C LEU A 11 18.28 -3.98 -14.09
N ASN A 12 19.42 -3.71 -13.45
CA ASN A 12 19.48 -3.45 -12.01
C ASN A 12 18.66 -2.22 -11.63
N GLY A 13 18.88 -1.11 -12.35
CA GLY A 13 18.18 0.12 -12.06
C GLY A 13 16.68 0.03 -12.38
N LEU A 14 16.31 -0.61 -13.51
CA LEU A 14 14.90 -0.83 -13.84
C LEU A 14 14.20 -1.67 -12.77
N ALA A 15 14.86 -2.71 -12.25
CA ALA A 15 14.33 -3.52 -11.16
C ALA A 15 14.09 -2.70 -9.89
N HIS A 16 15.03 -1.83 -9.51
CA HIS A 16 14.87 -0.93 -8.36
C HIS A 16 13.72 0.07 -8.56
N PHE A 17 13.55 0.60 -9.77
CA PHE A 17 12.48 1.54 -10.07
C PHE A 17 11.10 0.88 -10.09
N ILE A 18 10.99 -0.33 -10.65
CA ILE A 18 9.73 -1.08 -10.62
C ILE A 18 9.38 -1.48 -9.18
N LYS A 19 10.33 -2.09 -8.45
CA LYS A 19 10.16 -2.50 -7.05
C LYS A 19 9.80 -1.31 -6.16
N GLY A 20 10.57 -0.22 -6.24
CA GLY A 20 10.32 1.00 -5.48
C GLY A 20 9.03 1.70 -5.89
N GLY A 21 8.69 1.68 -7.17
CA GLY A 21 7.46 2.25 -7.72
C GLY A 21 6.21 1.62 -7.14
N VAL A 22 6.19 0.29 -7.03
CA VAL A 22 5.07 -0.44 -6.40
C VAL A 22 4.83 0.06 -4.98
N PHE A 23 5.86 0.16 -4.14
CA PHE A 23 5.71 0.66 -2.77
C PHE A 23 5.33 2.15 -2.71
N PHE A 24 5.90 2.98 -3.57
CA PHE A 24 5.58 4.40 -3.63
C PHE A 24 4.11 4.65 -3.98
N PHE A 25 3.62 4.05 -5.06
CA PHE A 25 2.21 4.19 -5.45
C PHE A 25 1.27 3.51 -4.46
N PHE A 26 1.68 2.41 -3.84
CA PHE A 26 0.92 1.79 -2.76
C PHE A 26 0.79 2.72 -1.54
N GLY A 27 1.86 3.46 -1.21
CA GLY A 27 1.83 4.52 -0.20
C GLY A 27 0.89 5.68 -0.57
N ILE A 28 0.84 6.10 -1.84
CA ILE A 28 -0.12 7.10 -2.32
C ILE A 28 -1.56 6.58 -2.20
N ILE A 29 -1.83 5.35 -2.63
CA ILE A 29 -3.17 4.74 -2.50
C ILE A 29 -3.57 4.67 -1.03
N THR A 30 -2.64 4.32 -0.15
CA THR A 30 -2.84 4.30 1.30
C THR A 30 -3.18 5.70 1.85
N LEU A 31 -2.54 6.76 1.36
CA LEU A 31 -2.90 8.15 1.69
C LEU A 31 -4.33 8.48 1.25
N LEU A 32 -4.70 8.09 0.02
CA LEU A 32 -6.03 8.33 -0.53
C LEU A 32 -7.12 7.58 0.24
N ARG A 33 -6.81 6.38 0.75
CA ARG A 33 -7.69 5.65 1.69
C ARG A 33 -7.89 6.44 2.98
N PHE A 34 -6.81 6.95 3.57
CA PHE A 34 -6.87 7.75 4.79
C PHE A 34 -7.75 9.00 4.62
N VAL A 35 -7.62 9.74 3.51
CA VAL A 35 -8.41 10.97 3.30
C VAL A 35 -9.88 10.67 3.00
N GLY A 36 -10.18 9.48 2.46
CA GLY A 36 -11.56 9.06 2.17
C GLY A 36 -11.91 9.06 0.68
N SER A 37 -10.93 9.23 -0.21
CA SER A 37 -11.17 9.29 -1.67
C SER A 37 -11.72 7.99 -2.25
N LEU A 38 -11.54 6.87 -1.55
CA LEU A 38 -11.99 5.53 -1.95
C LEU A 38 -13.19 5.03 -1.13
N SER A 39 -13.90 5.95 -0.47
CA SER A 39 -15.06 5.64 0.39
C SER A 39 -16.23 5.02 -0.37
N GLY A 40 -16.45 5.40 -1.63
CA GLY A 40 -17.51 4.82 -2.48
C GLY A 40 -17.35 3.31 -2.71
N LEU A 41 -16.12 2.78 -2.65
CA LEU A 41 -15.85 1.35 -2.76
C LEU A 41 -15.91 0.63 -1.42
N GLY A 42 -15.86 1.37 -0.30
CA GLY A 42 -15.73 0.85 1.08
C GLY A 42 -14.27 0.73 1.56
N TRP A 43 -13.30 1.13 0.73
CA TRP A 43 -11.87 0.94 0.99
C TRP A 43 -11.25 2.01 1.89
N ALA A 44 -12.02 3.04 2.26
CA ALA A 44 -11.61 4.08 3.21
C ALA A 44 -11.98 3.72 4.66
N TRP A 45 -11.94 2.43 4.99
CA TRP A 45 -12.28 1.91 6.32
C TRP A 45 -13.73 2.26 6.73
N ASN A 46 -14.67 2.25 5.78
CA ASN A 46 -16.06 2.69 5.97
C ASN A 46 -17.08 1.63 5.58
N LEU A 47 -18.23 1.62 6.26
CA LEU A 47 -19.28 0.64 5.99
C LEU A 47 -19.88 0.88 4.60
N LYS A 48 -20.28 -0.20 3.95
CA LYS A 48 -20.92 -0.19 2.64
C LYS A 48 -22.35 -0.67 2.74
N ALA A 49 -23.27 0.05 2.10
CA ALA A 49 -24.64 -0.42 1.95
C ALA A 49 -24.70 -1.58 0.95
N SER A 50 -25.25 -2.70 1.38
CA SER A 50 -25.46 -3.90 0.57
C SER A 50 -26.97 -4.11 0.39
N GLY A 51 -27.43 -4.06 -0.87
CA GLY A 51 -28.84 -4.29 -1.23
C GLY A 51 -29.10 -5.73 -1.68
N PRO A 52 -30.36 -6.21 -1.65
CA PRO A 52 -30.74 -7.59 -2.00
C PRO A 52 -30.43 -7.99 -3.45
N SER A 53 -30.29 -7.01 -4.35
CA SER A 53 -29.93 -7.17 -5.77
C SER A 53 -28.47 -6.83 -6.10
N SER A 54 -27.68 -6.37 -5.12
CA SER A 54 -26.27 -5.96 -5.29
C SER A 54 -25.33 -7.18 -5.31
N ARG A 55 -25.56 -8.09 -6.26
CA ARG A 55 -24.75 -9.29 -6.52
C ARG A 55 -23.62 -9.02 -7.53
N SER A 56 -23.19 -7.76 -7.69
CA SER A 56 -22.08 -7.41 -8.56
C SER A 56 -20.77 -7.79 -7.88
N TRP A 57 -19.96 -8.64 -8.52
CA TRP A 57 -18.70 -9.19 -8.02
C TRP A 57 -17.75 -8.10 -7.48
N HIS A 58 -17.73 -6.93 -8.11
CA HIS A 58 -16.94 -5.76 -7.68
C HIS A 58 -17.30 -5.24 -6.29
N HIS A 59 -18.51 -5.53 -5.77
CA HIS A 59 -18.91 -5.10 -4.43
C HIS A 59 -18.35 -5.96 -3.31
N SER A 60 -17.75 -7.12 -3.63
CA SER A 60 -17.18 -8.06 -2.66
C SER A 60 -15.65 -8.00 -2.57
N VAL A 61 -14.99 -7.19 -3.40
CA VAL A 61 -13.53 -7.09 -3.41
C VAL A 61 -13.06 -6.08 -2.37
N THR A 62 -12.33 -6.57 -1.37
CA THR A 62 -11.63 -5.78 -0.38
C THR A 62 -10.29 -5.30 -0.94
N MET A 63 -9.76 -4.23 -0.38
CA MET A 63 -8.44 -3.73 -0.76
C MET A 63 -7.35 -4.74 -0.35
N GLU A 64 -7.52 -5.38 0.80
CA GLU A 64 -6.63 -6.42 1.32
C GLU A 64 -6.59 -7.65 0.40
N GLY A 65 -7.72 -8.03 -0.22
CA GLY A 65 -7.74 -9.07 -1.23
C GLY A 65 -7.02 -8.70 -2.52
N LEU A 66 -7.10 -7.43 -2.94
CA LEU A 66 -6.27 -6.93 -4.04
C LEU A 66 -4.78 -6.92 -3.67
N GLU A 67 -4.43 -6.53 -2.44
CA GLU A 67 -3.04 -6.61 -1.96
C GLU A 67 -2.53 -8.06 -2.02
N CYS A 68 -3.32 -9.04 -1.56
CA CYS A 68 -2.96 -10.46 -1.63
C CYS A 68 -2.76 -10.95 -3.08
N LEU A 69 -3.68 -10.58 -3.98
CA LEU A 69 -3.59 -10.92 -5.40
C LEU A 69 -2.34 -10.31 -6.05
N LEU A 70 -2.03 -9.04 -5.74
CA LEU A 70 -0.86 -8.36 -6.25
C LEU A 70 0.44 -8.99 -5.73
N ILE A 71 0.50 -9.33 -4.43
CA ILE A 71 1.63 -10.06 -3.85
C ILE A 71 1.85 -11.40 -4.57
N PHE A 72 0.78 -12.13 -4.84
CA PHE A 72 0.83 -13.41 -5.55
C PHE A 72 1.36 -13.27 -6.98
N ILE A 73 0.76 -12.39 -7.77
CA ILE A 73 1.15 -12.16 -9.17
C ILE A 73 2.58 -11.63 -9.26
N TYR A 74 2.94 -10.72 -8.34
CA TYR A 74 4.30 -10.18 -8.26
C TYR A 74 5.30 -11.31 -7.95
N GLY A 75 5.00 -12.17 -6.98
CA GLY A 75 5.84 -13.33 -6.66
C GLY A 75 6.05 -14.25 -7.87
N ILE A 76 4.99 -14.61 -8.59
CA ILE A 76 5.08 -15.44 -9.81
C ILE A 76 6.00 -14.77 -10.84
N SER A 77 5.79 -13.48 -11.09
CA SER A 77 6.54 -12.75 -12.11
C SER A 77 8.02 -12.65 -11.74
N ASN A 78 8.31 -12.34 -10.46
CA ASN A 78 9.66 -12.04 -10.01
C ASN A 78 10.59 -13.27 -9.97
N VAL A 79 10.05 -14.49 -9.81
CA VAL A 79 10.84 -15.75 -9.93
C VAL A 79 11.60 -15.82 -11.26
N PHE A 80 10.97 -15.38 -12.36
CA PHE A 80 11.57 -15.46 -13.69
C PHE A 80 12.52 -14.30 -14.01
N LEU A 81 12.43 -13.21 -13.25
CA LEU A 81 13.20 -11.99 -13.53
C LEU A 81 14.56 -11.97 -12.82
N GLU A 82 14.74 -12.81 -11.80
CA GLU A 82 15.82 -12.64 -10.84
C GLU A 82 17.22 -12.87 -11.41
N HIS A 83 17.38 -13.85 -12.30
CA HIS A 83 18.66 -14.17 -12.92
C HIS A 83 18.84 -13.50 -14.30
N LEU A 84 17.95 -12.58 -14.70
CA LEU A 84 18.05 -11.94 -16.02
C LEU A 84 19.28 -11.04 -16.17
N SER A 85 19.76 -10.41 -15.09
CA SER A 85 20.94 -9.54 -15.14
C SER A 85 22.26 -10.30 -15.25
N ALA A 86 22.27 -11.62 -15.01
CA ALA A 86 23.44 -12.48 -15.06
C ALA A 86 23.19 -13.69 -15.97
N TRP A 87 22.43 -13.50 -17.05
CA TRP A 87 22.01 -14.60 -17.91
C TRP A 87 23.19 -15.33 -18.54
N GLY A 88 23.31 -16.63 -18.24
CA GLY A 88 24.40 -17.49 -18.72
C GLY A 88 25.57 -17.62 -17.74
N GLU A 89 25.55 -16.89 -16.63
CA GLU A 89 26.52 -16.99 -15.54
C GLU A 89 26.08 -18.00 -14.47
N ALA A 90 26.97 -18.29 -13.52
CA ALA A 90 26.67 -19.16 -12.39
C ALA A 90 25.68 -18.50 -11.41
N TRP A 91 24.76 -19.29 -10.87
CA TRP A 91 23.85 -18.84 -9.81
C TRP A 91 24.62 -18.46 -8.54
N THR A 92 24.33 -17.26 -8.04
CA THR A 92 24.93 -16.74 -6.81
C THR A 92 24.02 -16.99 -5.61
N ALA A 93 24.57 -16.87 -4.40
CA ALA A 93 23.76 -16.93 -3.17
C ALA A 93 22.69 -15.82 -3.12
N GLN A 94 22.99 -14.65 -3.69
CA GLN A 94 22.05 -13.53 -3.80
C GLN A 94 20.86 -13.87 -4.71
N ASP A 95 21.12 -14.50 -5.86
CA ASP A 95 20.04 -14.94 -6.76
C ASP A 95 19.11 -15.95 -6.06
N LEU A 96 19.69 -16.89 -5.29
CA LEU A 96 18.92 -17.87 -4.53
C LEU A 96 18.10 -17.23 -3.40
N GLU A 97 18.64 -16.23 -2.70
CA GLU A 97 17.92 -15.48 -1.69
C GLU A 97 16.70 -14.78 -2.30
N HIS A 98 16.87 -14.11 -3.43
CA HIS A 98 15.77 -13.42 -4.09
C HIS A 98 14.72 -14.37 -4.69
N VAL A 99 15.12 -15.55 -5.19
CA VAL A 99 14.16 -16.61 -5.55
C VAL A 99 13.37 -17.08 -4.33
N ALA A 100 14.02 -17.24 -3.18
CA ALA A 100 13.34 -17.61 -1.93
C ALA A 100 12.33 -16.54 -1.48
N ILE A 101 12.66 -15.25 -1.61
CA ILE A 101 11.73 -14.14 -1.36
C ILE A 101 10.53 -14.21 -2.32
N SER A 102 10.77 -14.56 -3.59
CA SER A 102 9.70 -14.69 -4.57
C SER A 102 8.75 -15.85 -4.25
N LEU A 103 9.27 -16.98 -3.74
CA LEU A 103 8.46 -18.08 -3.21
C LEU A 103 7.64 -17.67 -1.99
N LEU A 104 8.21 -16.87 -1.08
CA LEU A 104 7.49 -16.29 0.06
C LEU A 104 6.30 -15.46 -0.42
N PHE A 105 6.46 -14.67 -1.49
CA PHE A 105 5.38 -13.86 -2.06
C PHE A 105 4.30 -14.72 -2.71
N ILE A 106 4.66 -15.77 -3.44
CA ILE A 106 3.69 -16.71 -4.02
C ILE A 106 2.88 -17.39 -2.91
N GLY A 107 3.55 -17.97 -1.91
CA GLY A 107 2.87 -18.65 -0.80
C GLY A 107 2.02 -17.71 0.04
N GLY A 108 2.57 -16.54 0.38
CA GLY A 108 1.90 -15.51 1.16
C GLY A 108 0.68 -14.94 0.46
N GLY A 109 0.81 -14.55 -0.82
CA GLY A 109 -0.30 -14.02 -1.61
C GLY A 109 -1.43 -15.05 -1.79
N LEU A 110 -1.08 -16.32 -2.07
CA LEU A 110 -2.07 -17.40 -2.17
C LEU A 110 -2.78 -17.63 -0.83
N CYS A 111 -2.03 -17.71 0.27
CA CYS A 111 -2.60 -17.85 1.62
C CYS A 111 -3.55 -16.70 1.95
N GLY A 112 -3.15 -15.45 1.65
CA GLY A 112 -3.97 -14.27 1.85
C GLY A 112 -5.26 -14.28 1.03
N MET A 113 -5.20 -14.66 -0.24
CA MET A 113 -6.40 -14.83 -1.08
C MET A 113 -7.33 -15.93 -0.55
N MET A 114 -6.78 -17.03 -0.01
CA MET A 114 -7.59 -18.08 0.61
C MET A 114 -8.32 -17.58 1.86
N VAL A 115 -7.68 -16.72 2.67
CA VAL A 115 -8.30 -16.06 3.83
C VAL A 115 -9.42 -15.12 3.40
N GLU A 116 -9.26 -14.39 2.29
CA GLU A 116 -10.33 -13.54 1.72
C GLU A 116 -11.47 -14.33 1.07
N SER A 117 -11.19 -15.56 0.61
CA SER A 117 -12.20 -16.39 -0.02
C SER A 117 -13.25 -16.82 1.02
N ARG A 118 -14.53 -16.58 0.73
CA ARG A 118 -15.68 -16.85 1.63
C ARG A 118 -15.80 -18.31 2.09
N THR A 119 -15.00 -19.22 1.55
CA THR A 119 -14.92 -20.63 1.96
C THR A 119 -14.38 -20.80 3.39
N VAL A 120 -13.58 -19.86 3.90
CA VAL A 120 -13.07 -19.86 5.30
C VAL A 120 -14.04 -19.12 6.25
N SER A 121 -15.16 -18.60 5.75
CA SER A 121 -16.24 -18.04 6.58
C SER A 121 -16.92 -19.08 7.49
N TRP A 122 -16.68 -20.38 7.28
CA TRP A 122 -17.24 -21.45 8.11
C TRP A 122 -16.52 -21.58 9.47
N THR A 123 -15.21 -21.31 9.56
CA THR A 123 -14.41 -21.58 10.77
C THR A 123 -14.16 -20.36 11.66
N TRP A 124 -14.38 -19.14 11.16
CA TRP A 124 -14.18 -17.90 11.93
C TRP A 124 -15.47 -17.09 12.01
N SER A 125 -16.48 -17.65 12.67
CA SER A 125 -17.60 -16.86 13.19
C SER A 125 -17.08 -16.00 14.34
N ILE A 126 -16.50 -14.84 14.04
CA ILE A 126 -16.38 -13.78 15.05
C ILE A 126 -17.81 -13.36 15.39
N PRO A 127 -18.24 -13.43 16.67
CA PRO A 127 -19.60 -13.10 17.05
C PRO A 127 -19.87 -11.63 16.74
N ASN A 128 -20.72 -11.41 15.73
CA ASN A 128 -21.52 -10.23 15.44
C ASN A 128 -20.90 -8.88 15.83
N THR A 129 -20.21 -8.24 14.88
CA THR A 129 -20.34 -6.78 14.75
C THR A 129 -21.82 -6.51 14.62
N SER A 130 -22.39 -5.78 15.58
CA SER A 130 -23.78 -5.36 15.59
C SER A 130 -24.13 -4.81 14.21
N THR A 131 -24.92 -5.56 13.43
CA THR A 131 -25.74 -4.97 12.38
C THR A 131 -26.65 -3.97 13.07
N ASP A 132 -26.19 -2.72 13.19
CA ASP A 132 -27.09 -1.62 13.47
C ASP A 132 -28.05 -1.56 12.28
N ARG A 133 -29.21 -2.17 12.49
CA ARG A 133 -30.35 -2.14 11.57
C ARG A 133 -30.89 -0.72 11.59
N VAL A 134 -30.20 0.19 10.91
CA VAL A 134 -30.71 1.54 10.70
C VAL A 134 -31.90 1.41 9.77
N ALA A 135 -33.10 1.47 10.35
CA ALA A 135 -34.36 1.57 9.61
C ALA A 135 -34.41 2.96 8.97
N LEU A 136 -33.69 3.14 7.86
CA LEU A 136 -33.85 4.31 7.01
C LEU A 136 -35.24 4.19 6.37
N GLY A 137 -36.09 5.21 6.59
CA GLY A 137 -37.47 5.25 6.12
C GLY A 137 -37.57 5.24 4.59
N SER A 138 -37.56 4.06 4.01
CA SER A 138 -38.05 3.71 2.68
C SER A 138 -37.96 2.18 2.57
N ASN A 139 -38.91 1.54 1.90
CA ASN A 139 -39.22 0.12 2.00
C ASN A 139 -38.14 -0.88 1.47
N GLU A 140 -36.87 -0.48 1.38
CA GLU A 140 -35.74 -1.32 0.99
C GLU A 140 -34.81 -1.55 2.20
N ARG A 141 -34.62 -2.83 2.59
CA ARG A 141 -33.73 -3.21 3.68
C ARG A 141 -32.28 -3.19 3.20
N HIS A 142 -31.53 -2.13 3.50
CA HIS A 142 -30.08 -2.10 3.27
C HIS A 142 -29.35 -2.65 4.50
N THR A 143 -28.51 -3.67 4.31
CA THR A 143 -27.58 -4.12 5.36
C THR A 143 -26.26 -3.39 5.21
N LEU A 144 -25.71 -2.87 6.30
CA LEU A 144 -24.38 -2.29 6.29
C LEU A 144 -23.35 -3.38 6.55
N THR A 145 -22.42 -3.55 5.63
CA THR A 145 -21.31 -4.51 5.74
C THR A 145 -19.97 -3.78 5.69
N PRO A 146 -18.94 -4.20 6.44
CA PRO A 146 -17.60 -3.66 6.30
C PRO A 146 -17.10 -3.76 4.86
N GLY A 147 -16.58 -2.65 4.31
CA GLY A 147 -15.97 -2.59 2.98
C GLY A 147 -14.49 -2.99 2.93
N TRP A 148 -13.94 -3.43 4.07
CA TRP A 148 -12.53 -3.78 4.28
C TRP A 148 -12.42 -5.14 4.97
N SER A 149 -11.24 -5.75 4.87
CA SER A 149 -10.86 -6.94 5.64
C SER A 149 -9.77 -6.60 6.65
N THR A 150 -9.66 -7.36 7.73
CA THR A 150 -8.54 -7.29 8.69
C THR A 150 -7.55 -8.42 8.45
N ASN A 151 -7.38 -8.84 7.20
CA ASN A 151 -6.44 -9.88 6.82
C ASN A 151 -5.00 -9.42 7.07
N PRO A 152 -4.26 -10.08 7.98
CA PRO A 152 -2.93 -9.64 8.37
C PRO A 152 -1.86 -10.06 7.36
N ILE A 153 -2.18 -10.95 6.41
CA ILE A 153 -1.18 -11.56 5.52
C ILE A 153 -0.43 -10.53 4.67
N PRO A 154 -1.07 -9.53 4.02
CA PRO A 154 -0.32 -8.50 3.30
C PRO A 154 0.67 -7.74 4.18
N ALA A 155 0.23 -7.32 5.37
CA ALA A 155 1.09 -6.60 6.32
C ALA A 155 2.26 -7.49 6.79
N MET A 156 2.00 -8.76 7.07
CA MET A 156 3.02 -9.74 7.46
C MET A 156 4.07 -9.94 6.36
N ILE A 157 3.66 -10.05 5.08
CA ILE A 157 4.62 -10.22 3.97
C ILE A 157 5.50 -8.98 3.81
N ILE A 158 4.93 -7.78 3.95
CA ILE A 158 5.69 -6.52 3.91
C ILE A 158 6.65 -6.43 5.11
N PHE A 159 6.22 -6.85 6.30
CA PHE A 159 7.08 -6.92 7.48
C PHE A 159 8.30 -7.82 7.22
N LEU A 160 8.06 -9.05 6.77
CA LEU A 160 9.12 -10.01 6.48
C LEU A 160 10.06 -9.49 5.39
N LEU A 161 9.52 -8.94 4.31
CA LEU A 161 10.34 -8.31 3.27
C LEU A 161 11.21 -7.19 3.85
N GLY A 162 10.64 -6.33 4.71
CA GLY A 162 11.39 -5.26 5.38
C GLY A 162 12.55 -5.80 6.21
N THR A 163 12.31 -6.87 6.99
CA THR A 163 13.37 -7.49 7.81
C THR A 163 14.47 -8.16 6.98
N ILE A 164 14.10 -8.84 5.88
CA ILE A 164 15.06 -9.49 4.97
C ILE A 164 15.92 -8.42 4.30
N LEU A 165 15.29 -7.38 3.74
CA LEU A 165 15.99 -6.29 3.07
C LEU A 165 16.93 -5.52 4.01
N ALA A 166 16.54 -5.39 5.29
CA ALA A 166 17.38 -4.75 6.29
C ALA A 166 18.62 -5.56 6.69
N GLY A 167 18.58 -6.88 6.52
CA GLY A 167 19.71 -7.79 6.72
C GLY A 167 20.49 -8.09 5.44
N HIS A 168 20.03 -7.61 4.28
CA HIS A 168 20.62 -7.94 2.99
C HIS A 168 21.95 -7.20 2.78
N HIS A 169 23.04 -7.97 2.69
CA HIS A 169 24.38 -7.41 2.43
C HIS A 169 24.53 -7.01 0.96
N GLN A 170 25.15 -5.86 0.71
CA GLN A 170 25.45 -5.35 -0.63
C GLN A 170 26.97 -5.19 -0.83
N ASN A 171 27.37 -4.96 -2.07
CA ASN A 171 28.79 -4.84 -2.44
C ASN A 171 29.51 -3.65 -1.80
N SER A 172 28.78 -2.63 -1.34
CA SER A 172 29.32 -1.51 -0.57
C SER A 172 28.57 -1.31 0.75
N THR A 173 29.27 -0.73 1.72
CA THR A 173 28.70 -0.30 3.01
C THR A 173 27.55 0.67 2.82
N GLU A 174 27.70 1.59 1.87
CA GLU A 174 26.73 2.61 1.50
C GLU A 174 25.46 1.98 0.92
N SER A 175 25.59 1.06 -0.04
CA SER A 175 24.45 0.34 -0.61
C SER A 175 23.73 -0.50 0.45
N THR A 176 24.48 -1.18 1.33
CA THR A 176 23.92 -1.97 2.44
C THR A 176 23.11 -1.09 3.38
N MET A 177 23.63 0.10 3.71
CA MET A 177 22.91 1.06 4.55
C MET A 177 21.67 1.64 3.88
N MET A 178 21.68 1.84 2.56
CA MET A 178 20.48 2.26 1.81
C MET A 178 19.38 1.18 1.88
N HIS A 179 19.72 -0.08 1.62
CA HIS A 179 18.79 -1.21 1.73
C HIS A 179 18.26 -1.39 3.16
N LYS A 180 19.10 -1.14 4.17
CA LYS A 180 18.69 -1.09 5.58
C LYS A 180 17.63 -0.03 5.86
N TRP A 181 17.78 1.17 5.30
CA TRP A 181 16.74 2.21 5.41
C TRP A 181 15.43 1.79 4.74
N VAL A 182 15.49 1.21 3.54
CA VAL A 182 14.29 0.68 2.87
C VAL A 182 13.60 -0.35 3.76
N GLY A 183 14.36 -1.33 4.27
CA GLY A 183 13.83 -2.40 5.12
C GLY A 183 13.17 -1.88 6.41
N ASN A 184 13.79 -0.89 7.05
CA ASN A 184 13.23 -0.22 8.23
C ASN A 184 11.89 0.47 7.92
N PHE A 185 11.78 1.19 6.79
CA PHE A 185 10.52 1.83 6.39
C PHE A 185 9.42 0.82 6.10
N LEU A 186 9.71 -0.26 5.37
CA LEU A 186 8.70 -1.31 5.09
C LEU A 186 8.25 -2.01 6.37
N THR A 187 9.18 -2.29 7.28
CA THR A 187 8.89 -2.82 8.62
C THR A 187 7.98 -1.84 9.39
N ALA A 188 8.33 -0.57 9.46
CA ALA A 188 7.52 0.44 10.14
C ALA A 188 6.12 0.60 9.53
N ALA A 189 6.01 0.56 8.19
CA ALA A 189 4.72 0.59 7.48
C ALA A 189 3.84 -0.60 7.88
N SER A 190 4.38 -1.82 7.89
CA SER A 190 3.62 -3.01 8.27
C SER A 190 3.16 -3.00 9.73
N VAL A 191 3.99 -2.50 10.65
CA VAL A 191 3.62 -2.31 12.06
C VAL A 191 2.48 -1.29 12.18
N ALA A 192 2.59 -0.14 11.51
CA ALA A 192 1.54 0.88 11.49
C ALA A 192 0.22 0.36 10.89
N ARG A 193 0.27 -0.43 9.81
CA ARG A 193 -0.92 -1.11 9.26
C ARG A 193 -1.52 -2.11 10.25
N SER A 194 -0.69 -2.87 10.96
CA SER A 194 -1.16 -3.81 11.99
C SER A 194 -1.85 -3.10 13.15
N LEU A 195 -1.34 -1.93 13.56
CA LEU A 195 -2.02 -1.07 14.54
C LEU A 195 -3.35 -0.52 14.02
N THR A 196 -3.46 -0.22 12.72
CA THR A 196 -4.75 0.15 12.10
C THR A 196 -5.77 -0.97 12.23
N TYR A 197 -5.39 -2.22 11.97
CA TYR A 197 -6.28 -3.37 12.18
C TYR A 197 -6.67 -3.53 13.65
N LEU A 198 -5.73 -3.38 14.57
CA LEU A 198 -6.01 -3.43 16.02
C LEU A 198 -7.01 -2.34 16.44
N PHE A 199 -6.83 -1.10 15.97
CA PHE A 199 -7.76 -0.01 16.28
C PHE A 199 -9.15 -0.25 15.71
N LEU A 200 -9.25 -0.77 14.48
CA LEU A 200 -10.54 -1.12 13.88
C LEU A 200 -11.20 -2.33 14.56
N HIS A 201 -10.41 -3.21 15.20
CA HIS A 201 -10.94 -4.29 16.01
C HIS A 201 -11.51 -3.79 17.34
N ILE A 202 -10.84 -2.83 18.00
CA ILE A 202 -11.27 -2.24 19.28
C ILE A 202 -12.44 -1.25 19.07
N ALA A 203 -12.38 -0.45 18.00
CA ALA A 203 -13.32 0.61 17.67
C ALA A 203 -13.74 0.50 16.19
N PRO A 204 -14.66 -0.42 15.84
CA PRO A 204 -15.09 -0.64 14.46
C PRO A 204 -15.85 0.57 13.90
N ALA A 205 -15.78 0.77 12.58
CA ALA A 205 -16.51 1.84 11.91
C ALA A 205 -18.02 1.66 12.07
N ARG A 206 -18.71 2.76 12.39
CA ARG A 206 -20.17 2.77 12.66
C ARG A 206 -20.99 3.40 11.55
N SER A 207 -20.34 3.95 10.52
CA SER A 207 -21.00 4.75 9.48
C SER A 207 -20.40 4.46 8.10
N GLN A 208 -21.08 4.98 7.08
CA GLN A 208 -20.59 4.95 5.70
C GLN A 208 -19.51 6.01 5.42
N SER A 209 -19.23 6.90 6.40
CA SER A 209 -18.16 7.88 6.30
C SER A 209 -16.79 7.25 6.62
N PRO A 210 -15.69 7.72 6.01
CA PRO A 210 -14.33 7.28 6.32
C PRO A 210 -13.99 7.35 7.81
N SER A 211 -13.40 6.29 8.38
CA SER A 211 -12.96 6.27 9.79
C SER A 211 -11.61 6.92 10.04
N ARG A 212 -10.80 7.16 8.99
CA ARG A 212 -9.52 7.91 9.03
C ARG A 212 -8.58 7.51 10.19
N PRO A 213 -8.20 6.23 10.34
CA PRO A 213 -7.26 5.81 11.39
C PRO A 213 -5.90 6.53 11.22
N PRO A 214 -5.36 7.20 12.26
CA PRO A 214 -4.17 8.04 12.13
C PRO A 214 -2.90 7.25 11.78
N THR A 215 -2.85 5.96 12.18
CA THR A 215 -1.75 5.05 11.84
C THR A 215 -1.64 4.80 10.33
N GLU A 216 -2.72 4.97 9.57
CA GLU A 216 -2.70 4.80 8.12
C GLU A 216 -1.91 5.91 7.40
N LEU A 217 -1.86 7.11 8.00
CA LEU A 217 -0.99 8.19 7.52
C LEU A 217 0.49 7.82 7.69
N VAL A 218 0.84 7.18 8.81
CA VAL A 218 2.21 6.68 9.07
C VAL A 218 2.54 5.53 8.12
N THR A 219 1.61 4.60 7.90
CA THR A 219 1.76 3.53 6.89
C THR A 219 2.09 4.12 5.52
N SER A 220 1.32 5.13 5.08
CA SER A 220 1.53 5.81 3.82
C SER A 220 2.92 6.46 3.72
N PHE A 221 3.31 7.24 4.73
CA PHE A 221 4.64 7.89 4.77
C PHE A 221 5.76 6.87 4.64
N CYS A 222 5.71 5.80 5.44
CA CYS A 222 6.74 4.76 5.44
C CYS A 222 6.78 4.00 4.10
N LEU A 223 5.65 3.68 3.48
CA LEU A 223 5.62 3.04 2.15
C LEU A 223 6.21 3.95 1.06
N MET A 224 5.86 5.24 1.07
CA MET A 224 6.40 6.22 0.12
C MET A 224 7.91 6.41 0.29
N CYS A 225 8.37 6.57 1.54
CA CYS A 225 9.80 6.66 1.86
C CYS A 225 10.56 5.40 1.43
N GLY A 226 10.06 4.21 1.79
CA GLY A 226 10.65 2.94 1.39
C GLY A 226 10.70 2.78 -0.13
N GLY A 227 9.63 3.16 -0.84
CA GLY A 227 9.57 3.12 -2.30
C GLY A 227 10.61 4.04 -2.97
N LEU A 228 10.64 5.33 -2.61
CA LEU A 228 11.61 6.28 -3.16
C LEU A 228 13.05 5.91 -2.80
N MET A 229 13.27 5.45 -1.56
CA MET A 229 14.60 5.02 -1.11
C MET A 229 15.07 3.78 -1.88
N LEU A 230 14.17 2.86 -2.22
CA LEU A 230 14.49 1.69 -3.04
C LEU A 230 14.77 2.07 -4.49
N MET A 231 14.08 3.07 -5.06
CA MET A 231 14.46 3.60 -6.37
C MET A 231 15.88 4.19 -6.34
N ALA A 232 16.21 4.91 -5.27
CA ALA A 232 17.51 5.57 -5.09
C ALA A 232 18.66 4.59 -4.78
N SER A 233 18.38 3.36 -4.34
CA SER A 233 19.42 2.38 -3.99
C SER A 233 19.94 1.54 -5.16
N ASN A 234 19.67 1.95 -6.41
CA ASN A 234 20.24 1.33 -7.60
C ASN A 234 21.75 1.60 -7.72
N ARG A 235 22.47 0.73 -8.43
CA ARG A 235 23.94 0.80 -8.57
C ARG A 235 24.44 2.16 -9.04
N ASP A 236 23.89 2.70 -10.15
CA ASP A 236 24.34 3.98 -10.70
C ASP A 236 24.20 5.14 -9.70
N THR A 237 23.12 5.14 -8.91
CA THR A 237 22.87 6.19 -7.90
C THR A 237 23.78 6.03 -6.69
N VAL A 238 24.03 4.79 -6.25
CA VAL A 238 24.98 4.51 -5.17
C VAL A 238 26.40 4.89 -5.59
N ASP A 239 26.81 4.54 -6.81
CA ASP A 239 28.15 4.85 -7.33
C ASP A 239 28.34 6.37 -7.42
N ALA A 240 27.36 7.10 -7.98
CA ALA A 240 27.39 8.56 -7.98
C ALA A 240 27.41 9.17 -6.57
N MET A 241 26.71 8.57 -5.62
CA MET A 241 26.72 9.00 -4.21
C MET A 241 28.12 8.83 -3.61
N MET A 242 28.76 7.69 -3.84
CA MET A 242 30.11 7.39 -3.36
C MET A 242 31.18 8.28 -4.01
N GLU A 243 31.08 8.53 -5.32
CA GLU A 243 31.97 9.44 -6.06
C GLU A 243 31.90 10.89 -5.56
N ASN A 244 30.75 11.31 -5.04
CA ASN A 244 30.54 12.65 -4.48
C ASN A 244 30.69 12.69 -2.94
N GLU A 245 31.23 11.64 -2.32
CA GLU A 245 31.45 11.53 -0.87
C GLU A 245 30.17 11.74 -0.02
N LEU A 246 29.01 11.39 -0.59
CA LEU A 246 27.73 11.47 0.08
C LEU A 246 27.44 10.17 0.83
N ASN A 247 26.73 10.27 1.96
CA ASN A 247 26.37 9.11 2.77
C ASN A 247 24.89 8.73 2.61
N ALA A 248 24.58 7.47 2.91
CA ALA A 248 23.21 6.94 2.84
C ALA A 248 22.21 7.71 3.73
N MET A 249 22.68 8.27 4.86
CA MET A 249 21.83 9.05 5.78
C MET A 249 21.31 10.33 5.14
N LEU A 250 22.14 11.04 4.37
CA LEU A 250 21.74 12.23 3.64
C LEU A 250 20.65 11.89 2.62
N VAL A 251 20.86 10.85 1.82
CA VAL A 251 19.88 10.42 0.82
C VAL A 251 18.56 10.01 1.49
N ALA A 252 18.61 9.23 2.57
CA ALA A 252 17.42 8.87 3.34
C ALA A 252 16.67 10.10 3.86
N SER A 253 17.39 11.11 4.35
CA SER A 253 16.84 12.37 4.86
C SER A 253 16.18 13.19 3.75
N VAL A 254 16.80 13.27 2.57
CA VAL A 254 16.22 13.93 1.40
C VAL A 254 14.96 13.22 0.93
N MET A 255 14.96 11.88 0.86
CA MET A 255 13.79 11.10 0.44
C MET A 255 12.62 11.21 1.44
N MET A 256 12.91 11.26 2.74
CA MET A 256 11.90 11.54 3.78
C MET A 256 11.30 12.94 3.62
N GLY A 257 12.14 13.96 3.43
CA GLY A 257 11.70 15.34 3.20
C GLY A 257 10.84 15.47 1.94
N LEU A 258 11.28 14.86 0.84
CA LEU A 258 10.52 14.81 -0.42
C LEU A 258 9.17 14.12 -0.23
N THR A 259 9.15 12.99 0.48
CA THR A 259 7.91 12.27 0.80
C THR A 259 6.94 13.15 1.59
N ALA A 260 7.41 13.86 2.61
CA ALA A 260 6.57 14.75 3.40
C ALA A 260 5.96 15.88 2.54
N VAL A 261 6.74 16.49 1.64
CA VAL A 261 6.25 17.50 0.69
C VAL A 261 5.23 16.93 -0.28
N LEU A 262 5.48 15.73 -0.83
CA LEU A 262 4.55 15.07 -1.75
C LEU A 262 3.24 14.68 -1.06
N MET A 263 3.30 14.19 0.17
CA MET A 263 2.10 13.92 0.97
C MET A 263 1.31 15.19 1.23
N ALA A 264 1.99 16.27 1.67
CA ALA A 264 1.35 17.57 1.88
C ALA A 264 0.68 18.09 0.60
N TRP A 265 1.34 17.94 -0.55
CA TRP A 265 0.79 18.27 -1.85
C TRP A 265 -0.47 17.45 -2.18
N CYS A 266 -0.44 16.12 -2.01
CA CYS A 266 -1.60 15.26 -2.20
C CYS A 266 -2.77 15.67 -1.31
N LEU A 267 -2.52 15.95 -0.03
CA LEU A 267 -3.53 16.44 0.91
C LEU A 267 -4.10 17.79 0.49
N ALA A 268 -3.27 18.72 0.02
CA ALA A 268 -3.70 20.01 -0.49
C ALA A 268 -4.61 19.86 -1.71
N VAL A 269 -4.24 19.01 -2.68
CA VAL A 269 -5.05 18.74 -3.87
C VAL A 269 -6.42 18.15 -3.50
N VAL A 270 -6.46 17.18 -2.58
CA VAL A 270 -7.73 16.62 -2.12
C VAL A 270 -8.55 17.65 -1.33
N GLY A 271 -7.91 18.47 -0.50
CA GLY A 271 -8.56 19.56 0.22
C GLY A 271 -9.19 20.60 -0.71
N ILE A 272 -8.50 21.00 -1.78
CA ILE A 272 -9.03 21.91 -2.81
C ILE A 272 -10.25 21.29 -3.50
N LYS A 273 -10.17 20.00 -3.85
CA LYS A 273 -11.30 19.27 -4.45
C LYS A 273 -12.51 19.27 -3.52
N GLU A 274 -12.34 18.90 -2.24
CA GLU A 274 -13.43 18.88 -1.26
C GLU A 274 -14.03 20.28 -1.06
N TRP A 275 -13.19 21.32 -1.00
CA TRP A 275 -13.65 22.71 -0.90
C TRP A 275 -14.49 23.13 -2.12
N ALA A 276 -14.04 22.79 -3.33
CA ALA A 276 -14.77 23.09 -4.56
C ALA A 276 -16.11 22.35 -4.64
N GLN A 277 -16.18 21.11 -4.16
CA GLN A 277 -17.43 20.32 -4.11
C GLN A 277 -18.45 20.96 -3.16
N ARG A 278 -18.03 21.33 -1.93
CA ARG A 278 -18.90 22.04 -0.97
C ARG A 278 -19.35 23.41 -1.47
N GLY A 279 -18.55 24.08 -2.30
CA GLY A 279 -18.95 25.32 -2.95
C GLY A 279 -20.08 25.10 -3.96
N ARG A 280 -20.00 24.03 -4.76
CA ARG A 280 -21.02 23.66 -5.74
C ARG A 280 -22.34 23.22 -5.09
N GLU A 281 -22.26 22.45 -4.00
CA GLU A 281 -23.43 22.00 -3.24
C GLU A 281 -24.23 23.20 -2.72
N ARG A 282 -23.56 24.14 -2.03
CA ARG A 282 -24.20 25.36 -1.52
C ARG A 282 -24.86 26.20 -2.63
N TYR A 283 -24.17 26.39 -3.75
CA TYR A 283 -24.76 27.11 -4.90
C TYR A 283 -26.01 26.42 -5.45
N THR A 284 -26.02 25.08 -5.46
CA THR A 284 -27.16 24.30 -5.97
C THR A 284 -28.34 24.35 -4.99
N GLU A 285 -28.07 24.32 -3.69
CA GLU A 285 -29.09 24.50 -2.64
C GLU A 285 -29.75 25.88 -2.75
N GLU A 286 -28.95 26.96 -2.86
CA GLU A 286 -29.45 28.33 -3.03
C GLU A 286 -30.30 28.49 -4.31
N GLN A 287 -29.88 27.88 -5.43
CA GLN A 287 -30.66 27.89 -6.67
C GLN A 287 -31.98 27.11 -6.55
N GLY A 288 -31.96 25.99 -5.81
CA GLY A 288 -33.15 25.18 -5.55
C GLY A 288 -34.17 25.89 -4.67
N GLU A 289 -33.72 26.63 -3.67
CA GLU A 289 -34.57 27.48 -2.81
C GLU A 289 -35.22 28.61 -3.62
N MET A 290 -34.45 29.33 -4.44
CA MET A 290 -35.00 30.39 -5.31
C MET A 290 -35.98 29.91 -6.37
N ALA A 291 -35.95 28.63 -6.76
CA ALA A 291 -36.88 28.06 -7.74
C ALA A 291 -38.23 27.63 -7.12
N LEU A 292 -38.32 27.60 -5.79
CA LEU A 292 -39.53 27.23 -5.04
C LEU A 292 -40.30 28.46 -4.51
N GLU A 293 -39.71 29.66 -4.59
CA GLU A 293 -40.35 30.96 -4.32
C GLU A 293 -41.03 31.55 -5.58
#